data_AF-A0A7W6PYN0-F1
#
_entry.id   AF-A0A7W6PYN0-F1
#
_cell.length_a   1.000
_cell.length_b   1.000
_cell.length_c   1.000
_cell.angle_alpha   90.00
_cell.angle_beta   90.00
_cell.angle_gamma   90.00
#
_symmetry.space_group_name_H-M   'P 1'
#
loop_
_entity.id
_entity.type
_entity.pdbx_description
1 polymer ?
#
loop_
_entity_poly.entity_id
_entity_poly.type
_entity_poly.pdbx_seq_one_letter_code
_entity_poly.pdbx_strand_id
1 'polypeptide(L)' 'MQRHDMIEAMRGLGLKGMAGAFDDAVTTGLQRQRTTMEILTDLLRAEATHRHAASIRYRMAAAKLPVVKDIDAFRFEGT' A
#
# COMPACT_ATOMS: atom_id res chain seq x y z
N MET A 1 19.38 -16.16 -7.45
CA MET A 1 18.29 -15.30 -7.94
C MET A 1 18.77 -13.86 -7.85
N GLN A 2 18.74 -13.09 -8.93
CA GLN A 2 19.16 -11.69 -8.87
C GLN A 2 18.08 -10.84 -8.19
N ARG A 3 18.47 -9.70 -7.60
CA ARG A 3 17.54 -8.76 -6.95
C ARG A 3 16.33 -8.43 -7.84
N HIS A 4 16.57 -8.21 -9.13
CA HIS A 4 15.52 -7.89 -10.09
C HIS A 4 14.51 -9.05 -10.23
N ASP A 5 15.00 -10.28 -10.34
CA ASP A 5 14.15 -11.49 -10.43
C ASP A 5 13.27 -11.65 -9.19
N MET A 6 13.79 -11.34 -7.99
CA MET A 6 13.02 -11.41 -6.75
C MET A 6 11.88 -10.39 -6.73
N ILE A 7 12.15 -9.14 -7.15
CA ILE A 7 11.14 -8.08 -7.22
C ILE A 7 10.08 -8.44 -8.27
N GLU A 8 10.49 -8.93 -9.44
CA GLU A 8 9.55 -9.38 -10.48
C GLU A 8 8.69 -10.56 -10.00
N ALA A 9 9.28 -11.55 -9.33
CA ALA A 9 8.52 -12.64 -8.73
C ALA A 9 7.49 -12.14 -7.70
N MET A 10 7.86 -11.18 -6.84
CA MET A 10 6.92 -10.56 -5.90
C MET A 10 5.78 -9.85 -6.64
N ARG A 11 6.06 -9.10 -7.71
CA ARG A 11 5.03 -8.46 -8.54
C ARG A 11 4.11 -9.49 -9.18
N GLY A 12 4.67 -10.57 -9.74
CA GLY A 12 3.92 -11.67 -10.35
C GLY A 12 2.99 -12.38 -9.36
N LEU A 13 3.40 -12.48 -8.09
CA LEU A 13 2.58 -13.04 -6.99
C LEU A 13 1.59 -12.02 -6.39
N GLY A 14 1.55 -10.78 -6.90
CA GLY A 14 0.68 -9.72 -6.37
C GLY A 14 1.13 -9.12 -5.04
N LEU A 15 2.36 -9.40 -4.59
CA LEU A 15 2.97 -8.91 -3.35
C LEU A 15 3.51 -7.48 -3.54
N LYS A 16 2.62 -6.56 -3.92
CA LYS A 16 2.97 -5.20 -4.33
C LYS A 16 3.63 -4.38 -3.22
N GLY A 17 3.23 -4.59 -1.97
CA GLY A 17 3.83 -3.93 -0.81
C GLY A 17 5.24 -4.44 -0.55
N MET A 18 5.47 -5.75 -0.62
CA MET A 18 6.82 -6.32 -0.50
C MET A 18 7.73 -5.84 -1.63
N ALA A 19 7.26 -5.88 -2.87
CA ALA A 19 8.04 -5.44 -4.03
C ALA A 19 8.45 -3.96 -3.94
N GLY A 20 7.59 -3.11 -3.36
CA GLY A 20 7.89 -1.69 -3.16
C GLY A 20 8.83 -1.42 -1.98
N ALA A 21 8.82 -2.27 -0.95
CA ALA A 21 9.64 -2.10 0.25
C ALA A 21 10.97 -2.89 0.22
N PHE A 22 11.20 -3.69 -0.82
CA PHE A 22 12.31 -4.65 -0.87
C PHE A 22 13.68 -4.01 -0.63
N ASP A 23 13.98 -2.94 -1.35
CA ASP A 23 15.28 -2.28 -1.29
C ASP A 23 15.57 -1.67 0.06
N ASP A 24 14.58 -0.92 0.56
CA ASP A 24 14.70 -0.22 1.82
C ASP A 24 14.81 -1.23 2.98
N ALA A 25 14.02 -2.30 2.96
CA ALA A 25 14.04 -3.33 3.99
C ALA A 25 15.37 -4.11 3.99
N VAL A 26 15.89 -4.48 2.82
CA VAL A 26 17.16 -5.21 2.70
C VAL A 26 18.35 -4.30 3.04
N THR A 27 18.36 -3.08 2.53
CA THR A 27 19.43 -2.10 2.80
C THR A 27 19.47 -1.74 4.28
N THR A 28 18.32 -1.41 4.86
CA THR A 28 18.19 -1.10 6.30
C THR A 28 18.52 -2.32 7.15
N GLY A 29 18.10 -3.52 6.71
CA GLY A 29 18.40 -4.77 7.38
C GLY A 29 19.90 -5.03 7.47
N LEU A 30 20.62 -4.87 6.36
CA LEU A 30 22.07 -5.03 6.29
C LEU A 30 22.80 -3.98 7.15
N GLN A 31 22.40 -2.71 7.05
CA GLN A 31 23.00 -1.62 7.83
C GLN A 31 22.83 -1.81 9.34
N ARG A 32 21.70 -2.38 9.77
CA ARG A 32 21.38 -2.59 11.19
C ARG A 32 21.68 -4.00 11.69
N GLN A 33 22.36 -4.83 10.88
CA GLN A 33 22.66 -6.23 11.19
C GLN A 33 21.42 -7.04 11.61
N ARG A 34 20.26 -6.73 11.00
CA ARG A 34 19.03 -7.45 11.28
C ARG A 34 19.12 -8.86 10.75
N THR A 35 18.54 -9.78 11.50
CA THR A 35 18.38 -11.17 11.09
C THR A 35 17.46 -11.25 9.87
N THR A 36 17.60 -12.31 9.09
CA THR A 36 16.72 -12.59 7.94
C THR A 36 15.25 -12.63 8.34
N MET A 37 14.94 -13.13 9.54
CA MET A 37 13.56 -13.18 10.06
C MET A 37 12.98 -11.79 10.32
N GLU A 38 13.78 -10.84 10.79
CA GLU A 38 13.35 -9.46 10.98
C GLU A 38 13.11 -8.74 9.66
N ILE A 39 14.00 -8.92 8.67
CA ILE A 39 13.81 -8.36 7.32
C ILE A 39 12.53 -8.94 6.69
N LEU A 40 12.32 -10.25 6.82
CA LEU A 40 11.10 -10.91 6.34
C LEU A 40 9.85 -10.36 7.04
N THR A 41 9.93 -10.11 8.34
CA THR A 41 8.83 -9.51 9.12
C THR A 41 8.50 -8.11 8.62
N ASP A 42 9.51 -7.29 8.34
CA ASP A 42 9.31 -5.94 7.79
C ASP A 42 8.64 -5.98 6.41
N LEU A 43 9.07 -6.89 5.54
CA LEU A 43 8.45 -7.09 4.23
C LEU A 43 6.99 -7.54 4.35
N LEU A 44 6.70 -8.51 5.23
CA LEU A 44 5.33 -8.97 5.48
C LEU A 44 4.44 -7.85 6.03
N ARG A 45 4.98 -7.01 6.92
CA ARG A 45 4.27 -5.83 7.44
C ARG A 45 4.00 -4.81 6.33
N ALA A 46 4.95 -4.57 5.43
CA ALA A 46 4.75 -3.68 4.29
C ALA A 46 3.62 -4.18 3.39
N GLU A 47 3.54 -5.49 3.13
CA GLU A 47 2.45 -6.10 2.36
C GLU A 47 1.09 -5.95 3.05
N ALA A 48 1.02 -6.24 4.34
CA ALA A 48 -0.21 -6.10 5.12
C ALA A 48 -0.73 -4.66 5.09
N THR A 49 0.15 -3.67 5.30
CA THR A 49 -0.18 -2.25 5.21
C THR A 49 -0.64 -1.86 3.80
N HIS A 50 0.06 -2.32 2.76
CA HIS A 50 -0.33 -2.05 1.38
C HIS A 50 -1.73 -2.60 1.06
N ARG A 51 -2.02 -3.85 1.45
CA ARG A 51 -3.34 -4.47 1.27
C ARG A 51 -4.42 -3.74 2.05
N HIS A 52 -4.13 -3.34 3.28
CA HIS A 52 -5.07 -2.58 4.10
C HIS A 52 -5.42 -1.23 3.45
N ALA A 53 -4.41 -0.48 3.01
CA ALA A 53 -4.60 0.79 2.30
C ALA A 53 -5.36 0.59 0.97
N ALA A 54 -5.06 -0.47 0.22
CA ALA A 54 -5.79 -0.81 -0.99
C ALA A 54 -7.28 -1.13 -0.70
N SER A 55 -7.56 -1.84 0.40
CA SER A 55 -8.94 -2.12 0.82
C SER A 55 -9.72 -0.86 1.19
N ILE A 56 -9.06 0.14 1.80
CA ILE A 56 -9.67 1.43 2.12
C ILE A 56 -9.98 2.18 0.83
N ARG A 57 -9.00 2.29 -0.08
CA ARG A 57 -9.19 2.95 -1.37
C ARG A 57 -10.33 2.32 -2.17
N TYR A 58 -10.40 0.99 -2.19
CA TYR A 58 -11.49 0.27 -2.83
C TYR A 58 -12.84 0.61 -2.21
N ARG A 59 -12.96 0.56 -0.87
CA ARG A 59 -14.20 0.91 -0.17
C ARG A 59 -14.61 2.36 -0.41
N MET A 60 -13.68 3.30 -0.38
CA MET A 60 -13.94 4.72 -0.63
C MET A 60 -14.43 4.97 -2.06
N ALA A 61 -13.78 4.36 -3.05
CA ALA A 61 -14.21 4.45 -4.46
C ALA A 61 -15.59 3.80 -4.68
N ALA A 62 -15.85 2.67 -4.03
CA ALA A 62 -17.12 1.95 -4.13
C ALA A 62 -18.28 2.66 -3.41
N ALA A 63 -17.98 3.43 -2.35
CA ALA A 63 -18.99 4.10 -1.53
C ALA A 63 -19.77 5.20 -2.27
N LYS A 64 -19.29 5.69 -3.44
CA LYS A 64 -19.92 6.75 -4.25
C LYS A 64 -20.44 7.90 -3.39
N LEU A 65 -19.63 8.31 -2.40
CA LEU A 65 -19.99 9.39 -1.49
C LEU A 65 -20.40 10.62 -2.31
N PRO A 66 -21.53 11.28 -1.96
CA PRO A 66 -21.91 12.50 -2.63
C PRO A 66 -20.75 13.50 -2.55
N VAL A 67 -20.41 14.12 -3.68
CA VAL A 67 -19.50 15.27 -3.67
C VAL A 67 -20.07 16.27 -2.68
N VAL A 68 -19.22 16.80 -1.78
CA VAL A 68 -19.61 17.84 -0.84
C VAL A 68 -20.29 18.94 -1.65
N LYS A 69 -21.62 19.02 -1.53
CA LYS A 69 -22.35 20.17 -2.04
C LYS A 69 -21.88 21.30 -1.13
N ASP A 70 -21.15 22.24 -1.70
CA ASP A 70 -20.87 23.48 -0.99
C ASP A 70 -22.21 24.13 -0.62
N ILE A 71 -22.24 24.92 0.45
CA ILE A 71 -23.45 25.64 0.86
C ILE A 71 -23.94 26.52 -0.30
N ASP A 72 -23.01 27.04 -1.10
CA ASP A 72 -23.28 27.80 -2.32
C ASP A 72 -24.00 27.00 -3.43
N ALA A 73 -23.86 25.66 -3.43
CA ALA A 73 -24.54 24.76 -4.37
C ALA A 73 -25.88 24.23 -3.82
N PHE A 74 -26.24 24.59 -2.59
CA PHE A 74 -27.51 24.18 -1.98
C PHE A 74 -28.63 25.09 -2.47
N ARG A 75 -29.48 24.57 -3.37
CA ARG A 75 -30.69 25.27 -3.79
C ARG A 75 -31.82 24.95 -2.82
N PHE A 76 -32.34 25.97 -2.14
CA PHE A 76 -33.56 25.84 -1.34
C PHE A 76 -34.76 25.72 -2.28
N GLU A 77 -35.70 24.84 -1.95
CA GLU A 77 -36.91 24.67 -2.74
C GLU A 77 -37.79 25.94 -2.59
N GLY A 78 -38.00 26.67 -3.69
CA GLY A 78 -38.82 27.89 -3.70
C GLY A 78 -38.08 29.23 -3.80
N THR A 79 -36.75 29.24 -4.01
CA THR A 79 -35.97 30.43 -4.42
C THR A 79 -35.50 30.30 -5.87
#